data_AF-A0AAQ4E456-F1
#
_entry.id   AF-A0AAQ4E456-F1
#
_cell.length_a   1.000
_cell.length_b   1.000
_cell.length_c   1.000
_cell.angle_alpha   90.00
_cell.angle_beta   90.00
_cell.angle_gamma   90.00
#
_symmetry.space_group_name_H-M   'P 1'
#
loop_
_entity.id
_entity.type
_entity.pdbx_description
1 polymer ?
#
loop_
_entity_poly.entity_id
_entity_poly.type
_entity_poly.pdbx_seq_one_letter_code
_entity_poly.pdbx_strand_id
1 'polypeptide(L)'
;MSSWMTADQRGRGLYADYLFHAITGDWERKRPIWVLLMVDSLTEGDVRARGVPVLDLFLAQEAQRLAKRTGAVEQVHEQCLPLNGLNCSQVLFALDQTLRQHERIRRGAQRSGYGADELIRHYNCGDLDAVVFSRDTAQVPPLANTSLRLSARELRLARDIDRYFRHELIYKRNHRMGDRVLRLLRANPGQSFFFAFGAGHFLGNNTVLDFVRQGGFDIEHSTFTCNFEIF
;
A
#
# COMPACT_ATOMS: atom_id res chain seq x y z
N MET A 1 20.21 -11.56 4.81
CA MET A 1 19.71 -10.19 5.05
C MET A 1 20.83 -9.15 5.05
N SER A 2 22.06 -9.47 5.43
CA SER A 2 23.20 -8.52 5.39
C SER A 2 23.47 -7.90 4.00
N SER A 3 23.23 -8.67 2.93
CA SER A 3 23.29 -8.19 1.53
C SER A 3 22.19 -7.21 1.16
N TRP A 4 21.09 -7.15 1.92
CA TRP A 4 19.95 -6.25 1.67
C TRP A 4 20.08 -4.90 2.37
N MET A 5 21.11 -4.70 3.20
CA MET A 5 21.33 -3.44 3.91
C MET A 5 22.09 -2.43 3.06
N THR A 6 21.72 -1.16 3.18
CA THR A 6 22.44 -0.05 2.53
C THR A 6 23.71 0.33 3.30
N ALA A 7 24.63 1.05 2.64
CA ALA A 7 25.82 1.58 3.28
C ALA A 7 25.49 2.60 4.39
N ASP A 8 24.49 3.46 4.17
CA ASP A 8 24.00 4.44 5.17
C ASP A 8 23.46 3.74 6.43
N GLN A 9 22.65 2.68 6.26
CA GLN A 9 22.14 1.90 7.40
C GLN A 9 23.29 1.32 8.24
N ARG A 10 24.32 0.76 7.59
CA ARG A 10 25.51 0.26 8.30
C ARG A 10 26.30 1.38 8.97
N GLY A 11 26.44 2.54 8.30
CA GLY A 11 27.11 3.73 8.84
C GLY A 11 26.44 4.31 10.07
N ARG A 12 25.11 4.14 10.21
CA ARG A 12 24.34 4.49 11.41
C ARG A 12 24.39 3.43 12.52
N GLY A 13 25.18 2.38 12.36
CA GLY A 13 25.32 1.30 13.34
C GLY A 13 24.17 0.28 13.34
N LEU A 14 23.31 0.27 12.32
CA LEU A 14 22.29 -0.78 12.17
C LEU A 14 22.95 -2.06 11.65
N TYR A 15 22.51 -3.21 12.16
CA TYR A 15 22.97 -4.53 11.72
C TYR A 15 21.79 -5.43 11.34
N ALA A 16 22.08 -6.47 10.55
CA ALA A 16 21.05 -7.28 9.90
C ALA A 16 20.10 -7.94 10.89
N ASP A 17 20.63 -8.49 11.98
CA ASP A 17 19.82 -9.16 13.01
C ASP A 17 18.92 -8.18 13.76
N TYR A 18 19.41 -6.96 14.01
CA TYR A 18 18.60 -5.89 14.60
C TYR A 18 17.44 -5.52 13.67
N LEU A 19 17.71 -5.28 12.38
CA LEU A 19 16.66 -4.96 11.41
C LEU A 19 15.67 -6.11 11.25
N PHE A 20 16.15 -7.35 11.22
CA PHE A 20 15.29 -8.52 11.18
C PHE A 20 14.37 -8.56 12.40
N HIS A 21 14.93 -8.48 13.60
CA HIS A 21 14.18 -8.50 14.85
C HIS A 21 13.23 -7.30 15.00
N ALA A 22 13.61 -6.12 14.49
CA ALA A 22 12.74 -4.95 14.49
C ALA A 22 11.51 -5.15 13.59
N ILE A 23 11.62 -5.96 12.53
CA ILE A 23 10.51 -6.28 11.63
C ILE A 23 9.69 -7.45 12.16
N THR A 24 10.36 -8.50 12.64
CA THR A 24 9.74 -9.80 12.96
C THR A 24 9.50 -10.05 14.45
N GLY A 25 9.96 -9.15 15.32
CA GLY A 25 9.85 -9.28 16.76
C GLY A 25 8.41 -9.47 17.23
N ASP A 26 8.25 -10.34 18.23
CA ASP A 26 6.97 -10.69 18.84
C ASP A 26 5.88 -11.08 17.83
N TRP A 27 6.26 -11.73 16.73
CA TRP A 27 5.29 -12.16 15.71
C TRP A 27 4.30 -13.18 16.26
N GLU A 28 4.69 -13.98 17.25
CA GLU A 28 3.85 -14.98 17.93
C GLU A 28 2.65 -14.33 18.66
N ARG A 29 2.77 -13.04 19.01
CA ARG A 29 1.70 -12.26 19.66
C ARG A 29 0.75 -11.62 18.65
N LYS A 30 1.03 -11.70 17.35
CA LYS A 30 0.24 -11.08 16.28
C LYS A 30 -0.81 -12.06 15.76
N ARG A 31 -1.97 -11.54 15.33
CA ARG A 31 -2.96 -12.37 14.63
C ARG A 31 -2.37 -12.82 13.28
N PRO A 32 -2.76 -13.99 12.73
CA PRO A 32 -2.15 -14.51 11.51
C PRO A 32 -2.23 -13.58 10.28
N ILE A 33 -3.25 -12.71 10.18
CA ILE A 33 -3.33 -11.70 9.11
C ILE A 33 -2.20 -10.66 9.18
N TRP A 34 -1.76 -10.28 10.38
CA TRP A 34 -0.63 -9.36 10.56
C TRP A 34 0.71 -10.05 10.27
N VAL A 35 0.79 -11.36 10.52
CA VAL A 35 1.95 -12.18 10.12
C VAL A 35 2.04 -12.23 8.59
N LEU A 36 0.91 -12.35 7.89
CA LEU A 36 0.87 -12.27 6.42
C LEU A 36 1.48 -10.96 5.92
N LEU A 37 1.00 -9.81 6.43
CA LEU A 37 1.52 -8.48 6.04
C LEU A 37 3.01 -8.33 6.39
N MET A 38 3.42 -8.84 7.55
CA MET A 38 4.81 -8.83 7.97
C MET A 38 5.70 -9.63 7.00
N VAL A 39 5.29 -10.85 6.64
CA VAL A 39 6.01 -11.68 5.66
C VAL A 39 6.12 -10.97 4.32
N ASP A 40 5.04 -10.31 3.88
CA ASP A 40 5.05 -9.60 2.62
C ASP A 40 5.99 -8.39 2.61
N SER A 41 6.20 -7.77 3.78
CA SER A 41 7.18 -6.69 3.98
C SER A 41 8.63 -7.15 4.17
N LEU A 42 8.94 -8.45 4.08
CA LEU A 42 10.29 -9.00 4.22
C LEU A 42 11.00 -9.13 2.86
N THR A 43 11.01 -8.04 2.10
CA THR A 43 11.73 -7.91 0.82
C THR A 43 13.01 -7.08 0.96
N GLU A 44 13.91 -7.18 -0.01
CA GLU A 44 15.11 -6.33 -0.04
C GLU A 44 14.76 -4.83 -0.08
N GLY A 45 13.75 -4.45 -0.87
CA GLY A 45 13.31 -3.05 -0.99
C GLY A 45 12.81 -2.50 0.34
N ASP A 46 11.92 -3.24 1.01
CA ASP A 46 11.38 -2.83 2.31
C ASP A 46 12.46 -2.70 3.39
N VAL A 47 13.45 -3.61 3.38
CA VAL A 47 14.57 -3.57 4.32
C VAL A 47 15.47 -2.37 4.04
N ARG A 48 15.77 -2.06 2.77
CA ARG A 48 16.56 -0.88 2.38
C ARG A 48 15.86 0.43 2.77
N ALA A 49 14.53 0.46 2.70
CA ALA A 49 13.74 1.64 3.06
C ALA A 49 13.59 1.85 4.58
N ARG A 50 13.98 0.88 5.43
CA ARG A 50 13.90 1.05 6.89
C ARG A 50 14.77 2.21 7.36
N GLY A 51 14.15 3.12 8.12
CA GLY A 51 14.78 4.34 8.63
C GLY A 51 14.47 5.59 7.81
N VAL A 52 13.89 5.43 6.62
CA VAL A 52 13.35 6.53 5.82
C VAL A 52 11.89 6.77 6.23
N PRO A 53 11.49 8.01 6.56
CA PRO A 53 10.09 8.29 6.89
C PRO A 53 9.22 8.06 5.65
N VAL A 54 8.08 7.42 5.86
CA VAL A 54 7.01 7.35 4.85
C VAL A 54 6.53 8.76 4.48
N LEU A 55 6.08 8.96 3.24
CA LEU A 55 5.79 10.28 2.68
C LEU A 55 4.72 11.05 3.47
N ASP A 56 3.71 10.35 3.98
CA ASP A 56 2.66 10.95 4.81
C ASP A 56 3.22 11.51 6.13
N LEU A 57 4.11 10.77 6.80
CA LEU A 57 4.80 11.24 7.99
C LEU A 57 5.69 12.45 7.66
N PHE A 58 6.46 12.38 6.57
CA PHE A 58 7.30 13.49 6.13
C PHE A 58 6.47 14.76 5.86
N LEU A 59 5.38 14.65 5.10
CA LEU A 59 4.49 15.78 4.79
C LEU A 59 3.83 16.35 6.05
N ALA A 60 3.44 15.51 7.00
CA ALA A 60 2.90 15.98 8.28
C ALA A 60 3.94 16.75 9.10
N GLN A 61 5.18 16.25 9.15
CA GLN A 61 6.30 16.93 9.82
C GLN A 61 6.63 18.28 9.15
N GLU A 62 6.67 18.34 7.82
CA GLU A 62 6.89 19.59 7.09
C GLU A 62 5.75 20.59 7.27
N ALA A 63 4.49 20.13 7.30
CA ALA A 63 3.36 20.98 7.61
C ALA A 63 3.47 21.57 9.04
N GLN A 64 3.87 20.76 10.01
CA GLN A 64 4.10 21.23 11.38
C GLN A 64 5.24 22.25 11.45
N ARG A 65 6.37 22.00 10.76
CA ARG A 65 7.51 22.91 10.68
C ARG A 65 7.11 24.28 10.10
N LEU A 66 6.19 24.28 9.14
CA LEU A 66 5.63 25.47 8.51
C LEU A 66 4.41 26.05 9.25
N ALA A 67 4.12 25.57 10.47
CA ALA A 67 2.97 25.99 11.28
C ALA A 67 1.61 25.90 10.55
N LYS A 68 1.47 24.94 9.63
CA LYS A 68 0.22 24.64 8.94
C LYS A 68 -0.66 23.73 9.79
N ARG A 69 -1.99 23.84 9.62
CA ARG A 69 -2.95 22.91 10.23
C ARG A 69 -2.94 21.58 9.47
N THR A 70 -2.82 20.48 10.19
CA THR A 70 -2.87 19.13 9.63
C THR A 70 -4.16 18.42 10.05
N GLY A 71 -4.66 17.53 9.20
CA GLY A 71 -5.83 16.71 9.49
C GLY A 71 -5.78 15.41 8.70
N ALA A 72 -6.47 14.39 9.22
CA ALA A 72 -6.54 13.10 8.55
C ALA A 72 -7.82 12.98 7.73
N VAL A 73 -7.68 12.47 6.50
CA VAL A 73 -8.82 12.10 5.64
C VAL A 73 -9.42 10.74 6.02
N GLU A 74 -8.87 10.08 7.05
CA GLU A 74 -9.25 8.76 7.55
C GLU A 74 -9.04 8.64 9.06
N GLN A 75 -9.61 7.61 9.67
CA GLN A 75 -9.42 7.24 11.07
C GLN A 75 -8.69 5.90 11.16
N VAL A 76 -7.93 5.70 12.25
CA VAL A 76 -7.12 4.49 12.47
C VAL A 76 -7.96 3.21 12.36
N HIS A 77 -9.15 3.19 12.96
CA HIS A 77 -10.02 2.00 12.93
C HIS A 77 -10.49 1.64 11.51
N GLU A 78 -10.63 2.63 10.62
CA GLU A 78 -11.05 2.41 9.23
C GLU A 78 -9.99 1.67 8.41
N GLN A 79 -8.72 1.75 8.83
CA GLN A 79 -7.61 1.02 8.22
C GLN A 79 -7.41 -0.36 8.86
N CYS A 80 -7.61 -0.48 10.17
CA CYS A 80 -7.34 -1.74 10.88
C CYS A 80 -8.46 -2.77 10.81
N LEU A 81 -9.74 -2.34 10.82
CA LEU A 81 -10.88 -3.25 10.86
C LEU A 81 -11.01 -4.16 9.62
N PRO A 82 -10.73 -3.69 8.39
CA PRO A 82 -10.72 -4.56 7.20
C PRO A 82 -9.84 -5.81 7.34
N LEU A 83 -8.72 -5.71 8.07
CA LEU A 83 -7.83 -6.85 8.27
C LEU A 83 -8.43 -7.93 9.20
N ASN A 84 -9.48 -7.59 9.95
CA ASN A 84 -10.12 -8.49 10.91
C ASN A 84 -11.45 -9.08 10.42
N GLY A 85 -11.90 -8.78 9.20
CA GLY A 85 -13.18 -9.27 8.69
C GLY A 85 -13.12 -10.63 7.98
N LEU A 86 -11.91 -11.18 7.75
CA LEU A 86 -11.74 -12.54 7.25
C LEU A 86 -11.89 -13.57 8.38
N ASN A 87 -12.48 -14.71 8.06
CA ASN A 87 -12.56 -15.83 8.99
C ASN A 87 -11.23 -16.58 9.10
N CYS A 88 -11.09 -17.44 10.11
CA CYS A 88 -9.84 -18.17 10.38
C CYS A 88 -9.37 -18.99 9.16
N SER A 89 -10.25 -19.68 8.45
CA SER A 89 -9.85 -20.52 7.31
C SER A 89 -9.39 -19.69 6.11
N GLN A 90 -10.00 -18.52 5.86
CA GLN A 90 -9.56 -17.56 4.86
C GLN A 90 -8.17 -17.01 5.19
N VAL A 91 -7.92 -16.63 6.45
CA VAL A 91 -6.62 -16.10 6.86
C VAL A 91 -5.52 -17.17 6.77
N LEU A 92 -5.80 -18.40 7.20
CA LEU A 92 -4.84 -19.51 7.08
C LEU A 92 -4.51 -19.82 5.61
N PHE A 93 -5.53 -19.84 4.75
CA PHE A 93 -5.34 -20.02 3.32
C PHE A 93 -4.49 -18.89 2.72
N ALA A 94 -4.81 -17.62 3.03
CA ALA A 94 -4.05 -16.47 2.55
C ALA A 94 -2.58 -16.55 2.98
N LEU A 95 -2.33 -16.87 4.25
CA LEU A 95 -0.97 -16.99 4.78
C LEU A 95 -0.19 -18.13 4.11
N ASP A 96 -0.80 -19.30 3.91
CA ASP A 96 -0.18 -20.42 3.19
C ASP A 96 0.19 -20.04 1.75
N GLN A 97 -0.70 -19.34 1.04
CA GLN A 97 -0.41 -18.86 -0.32
C GLN A 97 0.70 -17.81 -0.35
N THR A 98 0.71 -16.86 0.59
CA THR A 98 1.79 -15.87 0.72
C THR A 98 3.13 -16.55 1.00
N LEU A 99 3.18 -17.52 1.92
CA LEU A 99 4.41 -18.26 2.23
C LEU A 99 4.94 -19.00 1.01
N ARG A 100 4.06 -19.75 0.30
CA ARG A 100 4.43 -20.44 -0.95
C ARG A 100 4.98 -19.50 -2.01
N GLN A 101 4.36 -18.33 -2.16
CA GLN A 101 4.84 -17.31 -3.10
C GLN A 101 6.26 -16.85 -2.73
N HIS A 102 6.49 -16.51 -1.46
CA HIS A 102 7.80 -16.06 -0.98
C HIS A 102 8.87 -17.14 -1.11
N GLU A 103 8.53 -18.42 -0.88
CA GLU A 103 9.44 -19.54 -1.15
C GLU A 103 9.82 -19.63 -2.64
N ARG A 104 8.85 -19.48 -3.55
CA ARG A 104 9.12 -19.49 -5.00
C ARG A 104 10.01 -18.32 -5.42
N ILE A 105 9.77 -17.13 -4.87
CA ILE A 105 10.60 -15.95 -5.12
C ILE A 105 12.04 -16.20 -4.66
N ARG A 106 12.22 -16.71 -3.43
CA ARG A 106 13.55 -17.00 -2.85
C ARG A 106 14.31 -18.10 -3.59
N ARG A 107 13.60 -19.04 -4.20
CA ARG A 107 14.18 -20.08 -5.08
C ARG A 107 14.44 -19.59 -6.51
N GLY A 108 14.11 -18.34 -6.84
CA GLY A 108 14.22 -17.79 -8.20
C GLY A 108 13.20 -18.34 -9.20
N ALA A 109 12.20 -19.10 -8.73
CA ALA A 109 11.16 -19.72 -9.57
C ALA A 109 10.02 -18.76 -9.95
N GLN A 110 10.01 -17.57 -9.36
CA GLN A 110 9.09 -16.49 -9.66
C GLN A 110 9.81 -15.16 -9.37
N ARG A 111 9.65 -14.17 -10.24
CA ARG A 111 10.13 -12.82 -9.92
C ARG A 111 9.25 -12.23 -8.81
N SER A 112 9.87 -11.58 -7.83
CA SER A 112 9.14 -10.60 -7.03
C SER A 112 8.49 -9.63 -8.02
N GLY A 113 7.18 -9.39 -7.91
CA GLY A 113 6.49 -8.46 -8.80
C GLY A 113 7.14 -7.07 -8.79
N TYR A 114 6.64 -6.17 -9.63
CA TYR A 114 7.13 -4.80 -9.82
C TYR A 114 7.77 -4.18 -8.56
N GLY A 115 9.05 -3.84 -8.66
CA GLY A 115 9.79 -3.18 -7.57
C GLY A 115 9.30 -1.75 -7.34
N ALA A 116 9.74 -1.13 -6.25
CA ALA A 116 9.45 0.29 -6.00
C ALA A 116 9.87 1.19 -7.18
N ASP A 117 11.03 0.92 -7.77
CA ASP A 117 11.55 1.68 -8.92
C ASP A 117 10.64 1.56 -10.16
N GLU A 118 10.08 0.38 -10.39
CA GLU A 118 9.18 0.16 -11.51
C GLU A 118 7.84 0.87 -11.28
N LEU A 119 7.32 0.82 -10.04
CA LEU A 119 6.13 1.59 -9.64
C LEU A 119 6.35 3.10 -9.79
N ILE A 120 7.50 3.62 -9.37
CA ILE A 120 7.87 5.04 -9.53
C ILE A 120 7.92 5.42 -11.00
N ARG A 121 8.56 4.60 -11.84
CA ARG A 121 8.62 4.85 -13.29
C ARG A 121 7.22 4.95 -13.87
N HIS A 122 6.36 3.98 -13.58
CA HIS A 122 5.00 3.96 -14.12
C HIS A 122 4.12 5.09 -13.56
N TYR A 123 4.39 5.54 -12.33
CA TYR A 123 3.76 6.71 -11.75
C TYR A 123 4.13 7.97 -12.50
N ASN A 124 5.44 8.20 -12.68
CA ASN A 124 5.96 9.38 -13.36
C ASN A 124 5.53 9.44 -14.84
N CYS A 125 5.35 8.28 -15.48
CA CYS A 125 4.94 8.21 -16.88
C CYS A 125 3.42 8.17 -17.08
N GLY A 126 2.63 8.18 -16.00
CA GLY A 126 1.17 8.23 -16.06
C GLY A 126 0.51 6.97 -16.63
N ASP A 127 1.24 5.85 -16.69
CA ASP A 127 0.76 4.55 -17.19
C ASP A 127 0.63 3.53 -16.05
N LEU A 128 0.38 4.03 -14.83
CA LEU A 128 0.28 3.24 -13.60
C LEU A 128 -0.77 2.12 -13.69
N ASP A 129 -1.77 2.27 -14.55
CA ASP A 129 -2.77 1.25 -14.83
C ASP A 129 -2.17 -0.06 -15.38
N ALA A 130 -1.04 0.02 -16.11
CA ALA A 130 -0.36 -1.15 -16.66
C ALA A 130 0.32 -2.02 -15.58
N VAL A 131 0.55 -1.47 -14.39
CA VAL A 131 1.36 -2.11 -13.33
C VAL A 131 0.58 -2.34 -12.05
N VAL A 132 -0.21 -1.37 -11.62
CA VAL A 132 -0.85 -1.40 -10.30
C VAL A 132 -2.17 -2.18 -10.32
N PHE A 133 -2.87 -2.30 -11.46
CA PHE A 133 -3.99 -3.24 -11.61
C PHE A 133 -3.58 -4.71 -11.47
N SER A 134 -2.28 -5.03 -11.61
CA SER A 134 -1.77 -6.39 -11.35
C SER A 134 -1.55 -6.69 -9.85
N ARG A 135 -1.52 -5.66 -9.00
CA ARG A 135 -1.39 -5.76 -7.54
C ARG A 135 -2.60 -5.26 -6.74
N ASP A 136 -3.62 -4.72 -7.41
CA ASP A 136 -4.90 -4.29 -6.80
C ASP A 136 -4.72 -3.54 -5.46
N THR A 137 -3.77 -2.59 -5.38
CA THR A 137 -3.60 -1.45 -4.42
C THR A 137 -3.78 -1.65 -2.91
N ALA A 138 -4.28 -2.79 -2.46
CA ALA A 138 -4.36 -3.22 -1.09
C ALA A 138 -2.96 -3.59 -0.63
N GLN A 139 -2.69 -3.40 0.66
CA GLN A 139 -1.47 -3.88 1.32
C GLN A 139 -1.34 -5.42 1.31
N VAL A 140 -2.20 -6.13 0.55
CA VAL A 140 -2.31 -7.58 0.48
C VAL A 140 -2.16 -8.00 -0.99
N PRO A 141 -1.17 -8.84 -1.35
CA PRO A 141 -1.01 -9.35 -2.71
C PRO A 141 -2.20 -10.20 -3.16
N PRO A 142 -2.56 -10.17 -4.46
CA PRO A 142 -3.64 -11.00 -4.99
C PRO A 142 -3.29 -12.49 -4.91
N LEU A 143 -4.13 -13.29 -4.27
CA LEU A 143 -3.90 -14.70 -4.02
C LEU A 143 -4.19 -15.58 -5.25
N ALA A 144 -5.05 -15.12 -6.17
CA ALA A 144 -5.44 -15.93 -7.33
C ALA A 144 -4.28 -16.18 -8.32
N ASN A 145 -3.23 -15.36 -8.29
CA ASN A 145 -2.13 -15.38 -9.26
C ASN A 145 -0.82 -15.98 -8.69
N THR A 146 -0.80 -16.44 -7.44
CA THR A 146 0.44 -16.84 -6.73
C THR A 146 0.83 -18.29 -6.92
N SER A 147 -0.10 -19.17 -7.33
CA SER A 147 0.15 -20.61 -7.40
C SER A 147 -0.36 -21.23 -8.71
N LEU A 148 0.53 -21.90 -9.43
CA LEU A 148 0.25 -22.65 -10.67
C LEU A 148 -0.65 -23.90 -10.45
N ARG A 149 -1.11 -24.18 -9.22
CA ARG A 149 -1.83 -25.40 -8.82
C ARG A 149 -2.91 -25.15 -7.76
N LEU A 150 -3.80 -24.18 -7.98
CA LEU A 150 -5.00 -24.05 -7.14
C LEU A 150 -6.11 -24.96 -7.67
N SER A 151 -6.76 -25.72 -6.77
CA SER A 151 -8.03 -26.38 -7.09
C SER A 151 -9.12 -25.34 -7.40
N ALA A 152 -10.19 -25.76 -8.07
CA ALA A 152 -11.31 -24.86 -8.36
C ALA A 152 -11.92 -24.24 -7.09
N ARG A 153 -11.86 -24.93 -5.95
CA ARG A 153 -12.33 -24.41 -4.65
C ARG A 153 -11.38 -23.34 -4.10
N GLU A 154 -10.08 -23.59 -4.13
CA GLU A 154 -9.08 -22.63 -3.66
C GLU A 154 -9.03 -21.38 -4.53
N LEU A 155 -9.22 -21.52 -5.85
CA LEU A 155 -9.31 -20.38 -6.75
C LEU A 155 -10.51 -19.49 -6.43
N ARG A 156 -11.66 -20.09 -6.06
CA ARG A 156 -12.82 -19.31 -5.59
C ARG A 156 -12.50 -18.59 -4.29
N LEU A 157 -11.92 -19.30 -3.32
CA LEU A 157 -11.53 -18.72 -2.03
C LEU A 157 -10.55 -17.55 -2.18
N ALA A 158 -9.53 -17.70 -3.04
CA ALA A 158 -8.58 -16.65 -3.38
C ALA A 158 -9.28 -15.42 -3.95
N ARG A 159 -10.15 -15.61 -4.96
CA ARG A 159 -10.92 -14.52 -5.57
C ARG A 159 -11.87 -13.83 -4.59
N ASP A 160 -12.45 -14.57 -3.65
CA ASP A 160 -13.34 -13.99 -2.64
C ASP A 160 -12.56 -13.12 -1.65
N ILE A 161 -11.37 -13.56 -1.25
CA ILE A 161 -10.46 -12.78 -0.39
C ILE A 161 -9.97 -11.53 -1.13
N ASP A 162 -9.52 -11.67 -2.38
CA ASP A 162 -9.05 -10.55 -3.21
C ASP A 162 -10.17 -9.51 -3.38
N ARG A 163 -11.40 -9.96 -3.68
CA ARG A 163 -12.58 -9.10 -3.80
C ARG A 163 -12.90 -8.38 -2.50
N TYR A 164 -12.83 -9.09 -1.36
CA TYR A 164 -13.07 -8.51 -0.05
C TYR A 164 -12.09 -7.37 0.24
N PHE A 165 -10.79 -7.60 0.08
CA PHE A 165 -9.79 -6.56 0.32
C PHE A 165 -9.90 -5.39 -0.65
N ARG A 166 -10.14 -5.65 -1.94
CA ARG A 166 -10.38 -4.58 -2.92
C ARG A 166 -11.59 -3.73 -2.54
N HIS A 167 -12.66 -4.34 -2.06
CA HIS A 167 -13.83 -3.60 -1.61
C HIS A 167 -13.54 -2.74 -0.37
N GLU A 168 -12.98 -3.34 0.69
CA GLU A 168 -12.79 -2.63 1.97
C GLU A 168 -11.64 -1.61 1.94
N LEU A 169 -10.52 -1.95 1.30
CA LEU A 169 -9.30 -1.14 1.29
C LEU A 169 -9.24 -0.11 0.17
N ILE A 170 -10.04 -0.27 -0.90
CA ILE A 170 -10.02 0.66 -2.04
C ILE A 170 -11.38 1.31 -2.23
N TYR A 171 -12.42 0.56 -2.62
CA TYR A 171 -13.69 1.20 -3.00
C TYR A 171 -14.37 1.92 -1.84
N LYS A 172 -14.55 1.22 -0.72
CA LYS A 172 -15.17 1.79 0.48
C LYS A 172 -14.31 2.90 1.08
N ARG A 173 -12.98 2.78 0.93
CA ARG A 173 -12.01 3.76 1.40
C ARG A 173 -12.05 5.05 0.57
N ASN A 174 -12.05 4.93 -0.77
CA ASN A 174 -12.18 6.04 -1.71
C ASN A 174 -13.47 6.83 -1.47
N HIS A 175 -14.60 6.14 -1.27
CA HIS A 175 -15.87 6.79 -0.99
C HIS A 175 -15.80 7.63 0.30
N ARG A 176 -15.34 7.04 1.41
CA ARG A 176 -15.23 7.75 2.70
C ARG A 176 -14.28 8.95 2.62
N MET A 177 -13.15 8.79 1.93
CA MET A 177 -12.18 9.88 1.74
C MET A 177 -12.77 10.98 0.85
N GLY A 178 -13.39 10.63 -0.27
CA GLY A 178 -14.07 11.58 -1.17
C GLY A 178 -15.13 12.40 -0.44
N ASP A 179 -15.99 11.75 0.34
CA ASP A 179 -17.00 12.44 1.16
C ASP A 179 -16.38 13.40 2.18
N ARG A 180 -15.24 13.04 2.78
CA ARG A 180 -14.54 13.90 3.74
C ARG A 180 -13.90 15.10 3.04
N VAL A 181 -13.28 14.89 1.89
CA VAL A 181 -12.74 15.97 1.05
C VAL A 181 -13.86 16.94 0.67
N LEU A 182 -14.98 16.44 0.15
CA LEU A 182 -16.12 17.27 -0.24
C LEU A 182 -16.69 18.07 0.92
N ARG A 183 -16.83 17.45 2.10
CA ARG A 183 -17.28 18.16 3.31
C ARG A 183 -16.32 19.26 3.72
N LEU A 184 -15.00 19.01 3.69
CA LEU A 184 -13.99 20.00 4.04
C LEU A 184 -14.02 21.20 3.08
N LEU A 185 -14.08 20.94 1.77
CA LEU A 185 -14.13 21.98 0.74
C LEU A 185 -15.40 22.84 0.85
N ARG A 186 -16.57 22.20 1.02
CA ARG A 186 -17.85 22.91 1.13
C ARG A 186 -17.98 23.72 2.43
N ALA A 187 -17.44 23.22 3.53
CA ALA A 187 -17.48 23.92 4.81
C ALA A 187 -16.54 25.13 4.89
N ASN A 188 -15.56 25.24 3.98
CA ASN A 188 -14.53 26.27 4.02
C ASN A 188 -14.37 26.94 2.64
N PRO A 189 -15.41 27.65 2.14
CA PRO A 189 -15.32 28.33 0.86
C PRO A 189 -14.20 29.38 0.86
N GLY A 190 -13.45 29.47 -0.24
CA GLY A 190 -12.33 30.41 -0.40
C GLY A 190 -11.02 29.97 0.26
N GLN A 191 -10.97 28.82 0.93
CA GLN A 191 -9.73 28.25 1.46
C GLN A 191 -9.17 27.17 0.55
N SER A 192 -7.84 27.10 0.47
CA SER A 192 -7.13 26.05 -0.26
C SER A 192 -6.68 24.94 0.70
N PHE A 193 -6.78 23.70 0.24
CA PHE A 193 -6.35 22.51 0.97
C PHE A 193 -5.34 21.73 0.13
N PHE A 194 -4.38 21.11 0.81
CA PHE A 194 -3.49 20.13 0.21
C PHE A 194 -3.85 18.75 0.78
N PHE A 195 -4.20 17.82 -0.10
CA PHE A 195 -4.51 16.43 0.27
C PHE A 195 -3.46 15.50 -0.32
N ALA A 196 -2.93 14.59 0.51
CA ALA A 196 -2.00 13.56 0.08
C ALA A 196 -2.70 12.19 0.14
N PHE A 197 -2.64 11.46 -0.97
CA PHE A 197 -3.18 10.10 -1.09
C PHE A 197 -2.14 9.19 -1.72
N GLY A 198 -2.14 7.91 -1.34
CA GLY A 198 -1.38 6.89 -2.07
C GLY A 198 -1.89 6.77 -3.51
N ALA A 199 -0.98 6.49 -4.46
CA ALA A 199 -1.27 6.45 -5.89
C ALA A 199 -2.44 5.53 -6.26
N GLY A 200 -2.63 4.44 -5.49
CA GLY A 200 -3.72 3.49 -5.69
C GLY A 200 -5.14 4.06 -5.57
N HIS A 201 -5.32 5.23 -4.95
CA HIS A 201 -6.61 5.89 -4.81
C HIS A 201 -7.07 6.67 -6.06
N PHE A 202 -6.21 6.72 -7.08
CA PHE A 202 -6.44 7.43 -8.34
C PHE A 202 -6.62 6.52 -9.54
N LEU A 203 -6.70 5.20 -9.33
CA LEU A 203 -6.71 4.22 -10.41
C LEU A 203 -8.07 3.57 -10.62
N GLY A 204 -8.42 3.38 -11.89
CA GLY A 204 -9.69 2.79 -12.29
C GLY A 204 -10.89 3.69 -12.04
N ASN A 205 -12.02 3.06 -11.71
CA ASN A 205 -13.29 3.74 -11.46
C ASN A 205 -13.55 3.88 -9.95
N ASN A 206 -14.34 4.88 -9.58
CA ASN A 206 -14.68 5.19 -8.18
C ASN A 206 -13.43 5.60 -7.38
N THR A 207 -12.59 6.41 -8.02
CA THR A 207 -11.43 7.05 -7.41
C THR A 207 -11.88 8.20 -6.51
N VAL A 208 -10.97 8.69 -5.66
CA VAL A 208 -11.24 9.91 -4.87
C VAL A 208 -11.57 11.09 -5.78
N LEU A 209 -10.94 11.19 -6.95
CA LEU A 209 -11.19 12.26 -7.93
C LEU A 209 -12.57 12.15 -8.57
N ASP A 210 -13.06 10.92 -8.84
CA ASP A 210 -14.41 10.72 -9.36
C ASP A 210 -15.46 11.25 -8.38
N PHE A 211 -15.30 10.96 -7.08
CA PHE A 211 -16.20 11.48 -6.05
C PHE A 211 -16.13 13.01 -5.95
N VAL A 212 -14.93 13.59 -6.00
CA VAL A 212 -14.76 15.04 -5.96
C VAL A 212 -15.43 15.72 -7.17
N ARG A 213 -15.23 15.16 -8.37
CA ARG A 213 -15.86 15.63 -9.62
C ARG A 213 -17.38 15.52 -9.56
N GLN A 214 -17.92 14.39 -9.11
CA GLN A 214 -19.36 14.20 -8.89
C GLN A 214 -19.93 15.20 -7.86
N GLY A 215 -19.10 15.65 -6.93
CA GLY A 215 -19.46 16.67 -5.96
C GLY A 215 -19.53 18.11 -6.51
N GLY A 216 -19.29 18.31 -7.81
CA GLY A 216 -19.41 19.59 -8.51
C GLY A 216 -18.13 20.41 -8.58
N PHE A 217 -16.96 19.79 -8.34
CA PHE A 217 -15.66 20.45 -8.43
C PHE A 217 -14.96 20.10 -9.74
N ASP A 218 -14.31 21.09 -10.34
CA ASP A 218 -13.46 20.89 -11.52
C ASP A 218 -12.13 20.25 -11.11
N ILE A 219 -11.63 19.35 -11.96
CA ILE A 219 -10.36 18.65 -11.77
C ILE A 219 -9.43 19.02 -12.91
N GLU A 220 -8.34 19.69 -12.58
CA GLU A 220 -7.24 20.00 -13.50
C GLU A 220 -6.03 19.13 -13.18
N HIS A 221 -5.49 18.46 -14.19
CA HIS A 221 -4.27 17.66 -14.07
C HIS A 221 -3.06 18.53 -14.39
N SER A 222 -2.08 18.57 -13.48
CA SER A 222 -0.77 19.14 -13.80
C SER A 222 -0.02 18.22 -14.76
N THR A 223 0.57 18.79 -15.80
CA THR A 223 1.37 18.04 -16.78
C THR A 223 2.77 17.79 -16.21
N PHE A 224 3.23 16.54 -16.33
CA PHE A 224 4.60 16.15 -16.00
C PHE A 224 5.21 15.39 -17.18
N THR A 225 6.52 15.52 -17.37
CA THR A 225 7.27 14.72 -18.35
C THR A 225 7.78 13.45 -17.69
N CYS A 226 7.69 12.31 -18.38
CA CYS A 226 8.08 10.97 -17.90
C CYS A 226 9.57 10.88 -17.46
N ASN A 227 10.40 11.89 -17.77
CA ASN A 227 11.80 11.99 -17.32
C ASN A 227 11.97 12.72 -15.98
N PHE A 228 10.93 12.79 -15.15
CA PHE A 228 11.03 13.39 -13.83
C PHE A 228 11.82 12.45 -12.90
N GLU A 229 13.10 12.75 -12.67
CA GLU A 229 13.87 12.14 -11.58
C GLU A 229 13.43 12.80 -10.26
N ILE A 230 12.73 12.03 -9.42
CA ILE A 230 12.54 12.42 -8.03
C ILE A 230 13.84 12.01 -7.31
N PHE A 231 14.74 12.99 -7.18
CA PHE A 231 16.02 13.03 -6.43
C PHE A 231 16.64 11.70 -5.96
#